data_AF-A0A835TFQ5-F1
#
_entry.id   AF-A0A835TFQ5-F1
#
_cell.length_a   1.000
_cell.length_b   1.000
_cell.length_c   1.000
_cell.angle_alpha   90.00
_cell.angle_beta   90.00
_cell.angle_gamma   90.00
#
_symmetry.space_group_name_H-M   'P 1'
#
loop_
_entity.id
_entity.type
_entity.pdbx_description
1 polymer ?
#
loop_
_entity_poly.entity_id
_entity_poly.type
_entity_poly.pdbx_seq_one_letter_code
_entity_poly.pdbx_strand_id
1 'polypeptide(L)'
;MGIKLFLVSIGTHARSRDFVEVTGFPAENLFADPNNDLYTALGLAKGVGATFLSVETPLAIKRRMDSGNTADLMDILPRWQPWMPPKNEQGLQQGGMFLFDGDRTVLTHYDKATSDHADLSALLGVAGQLAADCDNNCDLPPPPARKF
;
A
#
# COMPACT_ATOMS: atom_id res chain seq x y z
N MET A 1 -17.60 13.28 -6.66
CA MET A 1 -16.56 12.54 -5.90
C MET A 1 -15.74 11.71 -6.88
N GLY A 2 -14.49 12.11 -7.13
CA GLY A 2 -13.66 11.61 -8.23
C GLY A 2 -12.35 10.95 -7.79
N ILE A 3 -12.33 10.26 -6.65
CA ILE A 3 -11.14 9.58 -6.14
C ILE A 3 -11.05 8.19 -6.78
N LYS A 4 -9.90 7.87 -7.37
CA LYS A 4 -9.60 6.54 -7.92
C LYS A 4 -8.52 5.88 -7.06
N LEU A 5 -8.76 4.63 -6.66
CA LEU A 5 -7.79 3.82 -5.93
C LEU A 5 -7.16 2.81 -6.90
N PHE A 6 -5.85 2.91 -7.08
CA PHE A 6 -5.08 1.97 -7.87
C PHE A 6 -4.18 1.13 -6.96
N LEU A 7 -4.03 -0.15 -7.28
CA LEU A 7 -3.12 -1.07 -6.63
C LEU A 7 -2.06 -1.52 -7.64
N VAL A 8 -0.79 -1.31 -7.31
CA VAL A 8 0.33 -1.91 -8.04
C VAL A 8 0.99 -2.93 -7.13
N SER A 9 1.14 -4.15 -7.60
CA SER A 9 1.71 -5.24 -6.81
C SER A 9 2.77 -6.00 -7.61
N ILE A 10 3.81 -6.45 -6.91
CA ILE A 10 4.77 -7.38 -7.49
C ILE A 10 4.09 -8.74 -7.67
N GLY A 11 3.98 -9.17 -8.92
CA GLY A 11 3.31 -10.40 -9.29
C GLY A 11 3.19 -10.53 -10.80
N THR A 12 2.75 -11.69 -11.26
CA THR A 12 2.48 -11.88 -12.69
C THR A 12 1.06 -11.44 -13.03
N HIS A 13 0.84 -11.05 -14.29
CA HIS A 13 -0.51 -10.77 -14.81
C HIS A 13 -1.48 -11.95 -14.61
N ALA A 14 -0.98 -13.19 -14.66
CA ALA A 14 -1.80 -14.36 -14.37
C ALA A 14 -2.27 -14.35 -12.91
N ARG A 15 -1.37 -14.07 -11.95
CA ARG A 15 -1.72 -13.99 -10.52
C ARG A 15 -2.65 -12.83 -10.19
N SER A 16 -2.60 -11.73 -10.94
CA SER A 16 -3.55 -10.63 -10.79
C SER A 16 -5.00 -11.09 -11.01
N ARG A 17 -5.24 -12.06 -11.90
CA ARG A 17 -6.59 -12.60 -12.14
C ARG A 17 -7.09 -13.39 -10.93
N ASP A 18 -6.24 -14.24 -10.36
CA ASP A 18 -6.56 -15.00 -9.15
C ASP A 18 -6.83 -14.07 -7.97
N PHE A 19 -6.03 -13.00 -7.83
CA PHE A 19 -6.25 -11.98 -6.81
C PHE A 19 -7.62 -11.31 -6.97
N VAL A 20 -7.99 -10.91 -8.19
CA VAL A 20 -9.31 -10.31 -8.48
C VAL A 20 -10.44 -11.29 -8.18
N GLU A 21 -10.30 -12.56 -8.57
CA GLU A 21 -11.30 -13.60 -8.32
C GLU A 21 -11.52 -13.82 -6.81
N VAL A 22 -10.44 -13.86 -6.03
CA VAL A 22 -10.51 -14.07 -4.58
C VAL A 22 -11.00 -12.82 -3.86
N THR A 23 -10.56 -11.62 -4.24
CA THR A 23 -10.81 -10.39 -3.46
C THR A 23 -11.99 -9.56 -3.96
N GLY A 24 -12.40 -9.74 -5.22
CA GLY A 24 -13.35 -8.86 -5.89
C GLY A 24 -12.80 -7.47 -6.21
N PHE A 25 -11.49 -7.24 -6.08
CA PHE A 25 -10.89 -5.94 -6.39
C PHE A 25 -11.07 -5.59 -7.89
N PRO A 26 -11.36 -4.34 -8.26
CA PRO A 26 -11.58 -3.97 -9.66
C PRO A 26 -10.33 -4.21 -10.52
N ALA A 27 -10.46 -5.01 -11.56
CA ALA A 27 -9.33 -5.42 -12.40
C ALA A 27 -8.69 -4.24 -13.13
N GLU A 28 -9.48 -3.26 -13.54
CA GLU A 28 -9.06 -2.01 -14.18
C GLU A 28 -8.19 -1.12 -13.27
N ASN A 29 -8.23 -1.37 -11.96
CA ASN A 29 -7.48 -0.63 -10.97
C ASN A 29 -6.25 -1.40 -10.47
N LEU A 30 -6.00 -2.61 -10.97
CA LEU A 30 -4.91 -3.49 -10.54
C LEU A 30 -3.82 -3.58 -11.62
N PHE A 31 -2.59 -3.26 -11.25
CA PHE A 31 -1.42 -3.36 -12.12
C PHE A 31 -0.41 -4.38 -11.56
N ALA A 32 0.05 -5.27 -12.42
CA ALA A 32 1.11 -6.22 -12.11
C ALA A 32 2.47 -5.61 -12.44
N ASP A 33 3.40 -5.60 -11.49
CA ASP A 33 4.79 -5.18 -11.68
C ASP A 33 5.74 -6.39 -11.50
N PRO A 34 5.80 -7.32 -12.47
CA PRO A 34 6.59 -8.55 -12.33
C PRO A 34 8.09 -8.30 -12.17
N ASN A 35 8.57 -7.12 -12.62
CA ASN A 35 9.97 -6.74 -12.59
C ASN A 35 10.33 -5.80 -11.44
N ASN A 36 9.37 -5.42 -10.59
CA ASN A 36 9.54 -4.45 -9.51
C ASN A 36 10.12 -3.09 -10.00
N ASP A 37 9.79 -2.70 -11.23
CA ASP A 37 10.31 -1.50 -11.88
C ASP A 37 9.76 -0.24 -11.20
N LEU A 38 8.47 -0.22 -10.85
CA LEU A 38 7.85 0.89 -10.14
C LEU A 38 8.42 1.03 -8.73
N TYR A 39 8.57 -0.09 -8.03
CA TYR A 39 9.13 -0.11 -6.67
C TYR A 39 10.55 0.47 -6.65
N THR A 40 11.34 0.13 -7.67
CA THR A 40 12.69 0.68 -7.87
C THR A 40 12.64 2.17 -8.18
N ALA A 41 11.77 2.60 -9.09
CA ALA A 41 11.63 4.00 -9.49
C ALA A 41 11.17 4.91 -8.34
N LEU A 42 10.29 4.40 -7.46
CA LEU A 42 9.81 5.12 -6.29
C LEU A 42 10.81 5.12 -5.12
N GLY A 43 11.86 4.29 -5.17
CA GLY A 43 12.83 4.13 -4.10
C GLY A 43 12.24 3.42 -2.86
N LEU A 44 11.33 2.47 -3.06
CA LEU A 44 10.70 1.74 -1.96
C LEU A 44 11.71 0.83 -1.23
N ALA A 45 11.57 0.73 0.09
CA ALA A 45 12.51 0.01 0.94
C ALA A 45 12.57 -1.50 0.58
N LYS A 46 13.77 -2.07 0.65
CA LYS A 46 14.04 -3.48 0.34
C LYS A 46 15.06 -4.06 1.32
N GLY A 47 14.78 -5.23 1.89
CA GLY A 47 15.82 -6.03 2.56
C GLY A 47 15.37 -6.78 3.82
N VAL A 48 16.11 -7.85 4.13
CA VAL A 48 15.88 -8.76 5.27
C VAL A 48 15.82 -8.02 6.62
N GLY A 49 16.58 -6.93 6.77
CA GLY A 49 16.59 -6.13 8.00
C GLY A 49 15.24 -5.48 8.29
N ALA A 50 14.60 -4.91 7.27
CA ALA A 50 13.29 -4.27 7.37
C ALA A 50 12.14 -5.30 7.53
N THR A 51 12.31 -6.50 6.94
CA THR A 51 11.29 -7.55 6.90
C THR A 51 11.34 -8.52 8.09
N PHE A 52 12.52 -8.94 8.52
CA PHE A 52 12.71 -10.03 9.50
C PHE A 52 13.48 -9.63 10.78
N LEU A 53 14.23 -8.52 10.78
CA LEU A 53 15.01 -8.06 11.95
C LEU A 53 14.44 -6.79 12.61
N SER A 54 13.30 -6.29 12.12
CA SER A 54 12.65 -5.11 12.69
C SER A 54 11.85 -5.50 13.93
N VAL A 55 11.98 -4.71 15.00
CA VAL A 55 11.17 -4.84 16.22
C VAL A 55 9.69 -4.53 15.93
N GLU A 56 9.42 -3.87 14.81
CA GLU A 56 8.09 -3.55 14.28
C GLU A 56 7.22 -4.80 14.07
N THR A 57 7.76 -5.90 13.53
CA THR A 57 6.98 -7.13 13.27
C THR A 57 6.37 -7.75 14.55
N PRO A 58 7.15 -8.08 15.59
CA PRO A 58 6.58 -8.59 16.85
C PRO A 58 5.71 -7.53 17.56
N LEU A 59 6.03 -6.24 17.46
CA LEU A 59 5.19 -5.17 18.01
C LEU A 59 3.86 -5.00 17.26
N ALA A 60 3.82 -5.20 15.95
CA ALA A 60 2.60 -5.13 15.14
C ALA A 60 1.68 -6.32 15.44
N ILE A 61 2.24 -7.53 15.54
CA ILE A 61 1.51 -8.72 15.98
C ILE A 61 0.96 -8.50 17.40
N LYS A 62 1.78 -8.01 18.33
CA LYS A 62 1.33 -7.70 19.70
C LYS A 62 0.24 -6.63 19.73
N ARG A 63 0.42 -5.50 19.04
CA ARG A 63 -0.60 -4.43 18.93
C ARG A 63 -1.93 -4.96 18.41
N ARG A 64 -1.90 -5.90 17.45
CA ARG A 64 -3.09 -6.53 16.88
C ARG A 64 -3.76 -7.53 17.83
N MET A 65 -2.99 -8.28 18.60
CA MET A 65 -3.54 -9.14 19.65
C MET A 65 -4.17 -8.31 20.77
N ASP A 66 -3.49 -7.26 21.22
CA ASP A 66 -3.95 -6.37 22.29
C ASP A 66 -5.24 -5.62 21.90
N SER A 67 -5.45 -5.32 20.60
CA SER A 67 -6.67 -4.66 20.11
C SER A 67 -7.86 -5.60 19.95
N GLY A 68 -7.69 -6.92 20.16
CA GLY A 68 -8.75 -7.92 20.01
C GLY A 68 -9.24 -8.13 18.57
N ASN A 69 -8.59 -7.50 17.59
CA ASN A 69 -9.00 -7.51 16.19
C ASN A 69 -8.30 -8.65 15.42
N THR A 70 -8.58 -9.89 15.83
CA THR A 70 -8.01 -11.11 15.22
C THR A 70 -9.02 -11.92 14.43
N ALA A 71 -10.32 -11.59 14.53
CA ALA A 71 -11.40 -12.34 13.88
C ALA A 71 -11.33 -12.28 12.36
N ASP A 72 -11.00 -11.11 11.80
CA ASP A 72 -10.77 -10.90 10.37
C ASP A 72 -9.58 -11.71 9.85
N LEU A 73 -8.50 -11.82 10.63
CA LEU A 73 -7.34 -12.64 10.27
C LEU A 73 -7.75 -14.12 10.19
N MET A 74 -8.53 -14.61 11.15
CA MET A 74 -9.04 -15.99 11.14
C MET A 74 -9.98 -16.27 9.95
N ASP A 75 -10.73 -15.27 9.49
CA ASP A 75 -11.60 -15.38 8.31
C ASP A 75 -10.79 -15.40 6.99
N ILE A 76 -9.67 -14.68 6.93
CA ILE A 76 -8.85 -14.56 5.72
C ILE A 76 -7.87 -15.74 5.57
N LEU A 77 -7.30 -16.27 6.66
CA LEU A 77 -6.30 -17.33 6.63
C LEU A 77 -6.69 -18.57 5.78
N PRO A 78 -7.93 -19.09 5.83
CA PRO A 78 -8.35 -20.22 4.99
C PRO A 78 -8.30 -19.96 3.48
N ARG A 79 -8.36 -18.68 3.07
CA ARG A 79 -8.36 -18.24 1.68
C ARG A 79 -6.98 -17.80 1.21
N TRP A 80 -6.00 -17.74 2.13
CA TRP A 80 -4.64 -17.34 1.82
C TRP A 80 -4.01 -18.29 0.81
N GLN A 81 -3.40 -17.73 -0.22
CA GLN A 81 -2.70 -18.48 -1.26
C GLN A 81 -1.21 -18.15 -1.20
N PRO A 82 -0.31 -19.13 -1.32
CA PRO A 82 1.13 -18.91 -1.35
C PRO A 82 1.57 -18.37 -2.73
N TRP A 83 1.08 -17.19 -3.11
CA TRP A 83 1.45 -16.52 -4.35
C TRP A 83 2.84 -15.90 -4.21
N MET A 84 3.84 -16.70 -4.56
CA MET A 84 5.23 -16.27 -4.55
C MET A 84 5.51 -15.24 -5.65
N PRO A 85 6.28 -14.18 -5.35
CA PRO A 85 6.81 -13.28 -6.37
C PRO A 85 7.66 -14.02 -7.42
N PRO A 86 7.76 -13.49 -8.66
CA PRO A 86 8.59 -14.09 -9.70
C PRO A 86 10.08 -14.23 -9.36
N LYS A 87 10.62 -13.33 -8.53
CA LYS A 87 12.02 -13.32 -8.10
C LYS A 87 12.12 -13.42 -6.58
N ASN A 88 13.05 -14.21 -6.07
CA ASN A 88 13.17 -14.49 -4.63
C ASN A 88 13.41 -13.22 -3.79
N GLU A 89 14.17 -12.26 -4.32
CA GLU A 89 14.52 -11.03 -3.58
C GLU A 89 13.33 -10.06 -3.44
N GLN A 90 12.26 -10.28 -4.22
CA GLN A 90 11.05 -9.44 -4.17
C GLN A 90 10.20 -9.70 -2.92
N GLY A 91 10.34 -10.87 -2.28
CA GLY A 91 9.63 -11.18 -1.03
C GLY A 91 10.03 -10.28 0.16
N LEU A 92 11.10 -9.49 0.01
CA LEU A 92 11.62 -8.56 1.02
C LEU A 92 11.31 -7.10 0.71
N GLN A 93 10.55 -6.87 -0.36
CA GLN A 93 10.19 -5.53 -0.80
C GLN A 93 9.08 -4.97 0.10
N GLN A 94 9.24 -3.72 0.55
CA GLN A 94 8.19 -3.00 1.26
C GLN A 94 7.37 -2.14 0.29
N GLY A 95 6.14 -1.82 0.72
CA GLY A 95 5.20 -1.02 -0.05
C GLY A 95 5.25 0.46 0.30
N GLY A 96 4.15 1.13 -0.02
CA GLY A 96 3.90 2.52 0.32
C GLY A 96 2.53 2.94 -0.21
N MET A 97 2.07 4.12 0.20
CA MET A 97 0.83 4.72 -0.29
C MET A 97 1.09 6.13 -0.78
N PHE A 98 0.54 6.46 -1.95
CA PHE A 98 0.80 7.72 -2.64
C PHE A 98 -0.54 8.34 -3.04
N LEU A 99 -0.75 9.60 -2.69
CA LEU A 99 -1.92 10.38 -3.08
C LEU A 99 -1.49 11.44 -4.09
N PHE A 100 -2.19 11.45 -5.23
CA PHE A 100 -1.98 12.38 -6.32
C PHE A 100 -3.24 13.20 -6.57
N ASP A 101 -3.03 14.46 -6.92
CA ASP A 101 -4.04 15.36 -7.47
C ASP A 101 -3.51 15.88 -8.82
N GLY A 102 -4.02 15.33 -9.91
CA GLY A 102 -3.44 15.51 -11.24
C GLY A 102 -2.01 14.97 -11.32
N ASP A 103 -1.06 15.84 -11.67
CA ASP A 103 0.37 15.56 -11.73
C ASP A 103 1.10 15.83 -10.40
N ARG A 104 0.40 16.39 -9.40
CA ARG A 104 0.99 16.76 -8.12
C ARG A 104 0.87 15.62 -7.11
N THR A 105 1.98 15.31 -6.45
CA THR A 105 1.99 14.45 -5.26
C THR A 105 1.57 15.24 -4.02
N VAL A 106 0.49 14.82 -3.37
CA VAL A 106 -0.04 15.47 -2.17
C VAL A 106 0.47 14.81 -0.90
N LEU A 107 0.53 13.47 -0.90
CA LEU A 107 1.00 12.69 0.25
C LEU A 107 1.76 11.46 -0.21
N THR A 108 2.87 11.18 0.46
CA THR A 108 3.62 9.92 0.30
C THR A 108 3.83 9.27 1.66
N HIS A 109 3.48 8.01 1.77
CA HIS A 109 3.86 7.13 2.87
C HIS A 109 4.73 6.00 2.32
N TYR A 110 5.89 5.81 2.93
CA TYR A 110 6.81 4.73 2.61
C TYR A 110 6.78 3.75 3.77
N ASP A 111 6.45 2.48 3.51
CA ASP A 111 6.45 1.46 4.55
C ASP A 111 7.91 1.21 4.97
N LYS A 112 8.27 1.54 6.22
CA LYS A 112 9.66 1.39 6.69
C LYS A 112 10.01 -0.06 7.02
N ALA A 113 9.00 -0.85 7.35
CA ALA A 113 9.10 -2.22 7.76
C ALA A 113 7.81 -2.97 7.42
N THR A 114 7.85 -4.29 7.58
CA THR A 114 6.66 -5.12 7.41
C THR A 114 5.59 -4.71 8.41
N SER A 115 4.36 -4.52 7.93
CA SER A 115 3.20 -4.05 8.68
C SER A 115 3.19 -2.56 9.07
N ASP A 116 4.15 -1.75 8.61
CA ASP A 116 4.15 -0.27 8.75
C ASP A 116 3.33 0.39 7.64
N HIS A 117 2.08 -0.06 7.48
CA HIS A 117 1.18 0.45 6.45
C HIS A 117 0.53 1.76 6.88
N ALA A 118 0.30 2.66 5.91
CA ALA A 118 -0.48 3.86 6.13
C ALA A 118 -1.93 3.53 6.54
N ASP A 119 -2.54 4.38 7.38
CA ASP A 119 -3.97 4.32 7.65
C ASP A 119 -4.75 4.78 6.41
N LEU A 120 -5.36 3.80 5.72
CA LEU A 120 -6.16 4.04 4.52
C LEU A 120 -7.38 4.94 4.79
N SER A 121 -8.02 4.81 5.96
CA SER A 121 -9.19 5.63 6.29
C SER A 121 -8.79 7.09 6.49
N ALA A 122 -7.66 7.34 7.16
CA ALA A 122 -7.11 8.69 7.29
C ALA A 122 -6.78 9.29 5.91
N LEU A 123 -6.18 8.51 5.02
CA LEU A 123 -5.84 8.95 3.66
C LEU A 123 -7.05 9.24 2.79
N LEU A 124 -8.08 8.40 2.84
CA LEU A 124 -9.36 8.65 2.17
C LEU A 124 -10.06 9.89 2.74
N GLY A 125 -9.93 10.16 4.04
CA GLY A 125 -10.42 11.39 4.66
C GLY A 125 -9.76 12.64 4.08
N VAL A 126 -8.43 12.64 3.96
CA VAL A 126 -7.67 13.74 3.33
C VAL A 126 -8.06 13.89 1.86
N ALA A 127 -8.12 12.79 1.10
CA ALA A 127 -8.51 12.82 -0.30
C ALA A 127 -9.96 13.35 -0.49
N GLY A 128 -10.86 13.01 0.44
CA GLY A 128 -12.23 13.51 0.46
C GLY A 128 -12.32 15.02 0.70
N GLN A 129 -11.50 15.55 1.61
CA GLN A 129 -11.41 17.00 1.86
C GLN A 129 -10.88 17.73 0.62
N LEU A 130 -9.77 17.26 0.04
CA LEU A 130 -9.22 17.86 -1.18
C LEU A 130 -10.23 17.86 -2.33
N ALA A 131 -10.96 16.75 -2.51
CA ALA A 131 -11.97 16.65 -3.54
C ALA A 131 -13.18 17.58 -3.31
N ALA A 132 -13.50 17.93 -2.05
CA ALA A 132 -14.57 18.85 -1.70
C ALA A 132 -14.13 20.33 -1.81
N ASP A 133 -12.87 20.63 -1.49
CA ASP A 133 -12.29 21.96 -1.61
C ASP A 133 -12.11 22.37 -3.09
N CYS A 134 -12.00 21.41 -4.01
CA CYS A 134 -11.98 21.65 -5.45
C CYS A 134 -13.22 22.33 -6.02
N ASP A 135 -14.34 22.34 -5.29
CA ASP A 135 -15.55 23.05 -5.70
C ASP A 135 -15.51 24.56 -5.34
N ASN A 136 -14.54 25.04 -4.56
CA ASN A 136 -14.55 26.39 -3.95
C ASN A 136 -13.26 27.23 -4.07
N ASN A 137 -12.46 27.07 -5.14
CA ASN A 137 -11.22 27.80 -5.44
C ASN A 137 -9.97 27.19 -4.76
N CYS A 138 -9.23 26.39 -5.54
CA CYS A 138 -8.08 25.60 -5.11
C CYS A 138 -6.82 26.44 -4.87
N ASP A 139 -6.63 26.98 -3.67
CA ASP A 139 -5.29 27.32 -3.18
C ASP A 139 -4.94 26.36 -2.03
N LEU A 140 -4.18 25.32 -2.38
CA LEU A 140 -3.71 24.34 -1.41
C LEU A 140 -2.40 24.79 -0.75
N PRO A 141 -2.19 24.46 0.53
CA PRO A 141 -0.95 24.79 1.22
C PRO A 141 0.24 24.12 0.51
N PRO A 142 1.44 24.76 0.54
CA PRO A 142 2.61 24.24 -0.15
C PRO A 142 2.99 22.84 0.38
N PRO A 143 3.57 21.99 -0.49
CA PRO A 143 3.96 20.64 -0.10
C PRO A 143 4.95 20.69 1.08
N PRO A 144 4.88 19.72 2.02
CA PRO A 144 5.84 19.63 3.11
C PRO A 144 7.25 19.45 2.54
N ALA A 145 8.22 20.18 3.10
CA ALA A 145 9.60 20.11 2.66
C ALA A 145 10.14 18.67 2.77
N ARG A 146 10.69 18.13 1.67
CA ARG A 146 11.43 16.86 1.68
C ARG A 146 12.62 17.01 2.62
N LYS A 147 12.59 16.30 3.75
CA LYS A 147 13.79 16.05 4.55
C LYS A 147 14.49 14.84 3.95
N PHE A 148 15.65 15.08 3.34
CA PHE A 148 16.61 14.04 2.95
C PHE A 148 17.23 13.40 4.20
#